data_AF-A0AAD5UKN9-F1
#
_entry.id   AF-A0AAD5UKN9-F1
#
_cell.length_a   1.000
_cell.length_b   1.000
_cell.length_c   1.000
_cell.angle_alpha   90.00
_cell.angle_beta   90.00
_cell.angle_gamma   90.00
#
_symmetry.space_group_name_H-M   'P 1'
#
loop_
_entity.id
_entity.type
_entity.pdbx_description
1 polymer ?
#
loop_
_entity_poly.entity_id
_entity_poly.type
_entity_poly.pdbx_seq_one_letter_code
_entity_poly.pdbx_strand_id
1 'polypeptide(L)'
;MLIKICNYMDKGKDESVDIFSISKKLHFESLVSHMDKLSAGEIVELRLKAEASGITTHSIEQQVEILSKFRRNNFTIYDFDLFEVGSGTFCLGSMLNHSCVPNAVLIYQKREMIVLALRDIKENEEIFISYIDPINPYDSRCKMLDKYYFKCTCDKCNLKLYPKFNSPSGLEDHVTKGMEILDRYKKVSNNLETCLGFYADFELYRSVSSILLEELESATNFGLCLGLIVVKVATLIIQYPKSHPLIGLESLVGAKICWNCQQYPLGRKFLEIGNDCHSVYIDYHVNDELVKLNNLYKDL
;
A
#
# COMPACT_ATOMS: atom_id res chain seq x y z
N MET A 1 -2.68 -11.20 19.49
CA MET A 1 -2.23 -10.15 18.55
C MET A 1 -3.39 -9.20 18.38
N LEU A 2 -3.21 -7.93 18.71
CA LEU A 2 -4.28 -6.94 18.80
C LEU A 2 -4.48 -6.25 17.46
N ILE A 3 -5.75 -5.97 17.12
CA ILE A 3 -6.12 -5.16 15.96
C ILE A 3 -6.88 -3.95 16.46
N LYS A 4 -6.47 -2.76 16.02
CA LYS A 4 -7.15 -1.50 16.31
C LYS A 4 -7.73 -0.92 15.02
N ILE A 5 -8.99 -0.49 15.04
CA ILE A 5 -9.62 0.23 13.91
C ILE A 5 -9.70 1.70 14.27
N CYS A 6 -9.19 2.55 13.39
CA CYS A 6 -9.07 3.99 13.63
C CYS A 6 -9.78 4.77 12.52
N ASN A 7 -10.65 5.71 12.90
CA ASN A 7 -11.29 6.65 12.00
C ASN A 7 -10.71 8.05 12.24
N TYR A 8 -9.94 8.58 11.29
CA TYR A 8 -9.20 9.85 11.45
C TYR A 8 -9.71 10.99 10.54
N MET A 9 -10.82 10.78 9.84
CA MET A 9 -11.33 11.75 8.85
C MET A 9 -12.02 12.97 9.49
N ASP A 10 -12.41 12.90 10.78
CA ASP A 10 -12.91 14.05 11.56
C ASP A 10 -11.84 14.54 12.54
N LYS A 11 -11.32 15.74 12.31
CA LYS A 11 -10.29 16.44 13.10
C LYS A 11 -10.73 16.78 14.54
N GLY A 12 -11.05 15.78 15.37
CA GLY A 12 -11.37 16.04 16.78
C GLY A 12 -12.00 14.90 17.60
N LYS A 13 -12.17 13.68 17.07
CA LYS A 13 -12.66 12.55 17.87
C LYS A 13 -11.91 11.26 17.55
N ASP A 14 -10.97 10.91 18.42
CA ASP A 14 -10.28 9.62 18.41
C ASP A 14 -11.24 8.53 18.94
N GLU A 15 -12.25 8.17 18.14
CA GLU A 15 -13.15 7.06 18.45
C GLU A 15 -12.51 5.76 17.94
N SER A 16 -11.58 5.20 18.71
CA SER A 16 -11.09 3.84 18.46
C SER A 16 -12.12 2.83 18.97
N VAL A 17 -12.66 2.00 18.08
CA VAL A 17 -13.52 0.88 18.47
C VAL A 17 -12.64 -0.32 18.79
N ASP A 18 -12.64 -0.73 20.05
CA ASP A 18 -11.87 -1.88 20.52
C ASP A 18 -12.65 -3.19 20.32
N ILE A 19 -12.22 -4.02 19.37
CA ILE A 19 -12.96 -5.20 18.89
C ILE A 19 -12.73 -6.43 19.81
N PHE A 20 -12.47 -6.21 21.09
CA PHE A 20 -12.15 -7.26 22.08
C PHE A 20 -13.19 -8.39 22.20
N SER A 21 -14.43 -8.20 21.77
CA SER A 21 -15.46 -9.26 21.79
C SER A 21 -15.32 -10.28 20.66
N ILE A 22 -14.80 -9.89 19.48
CA ILE A 22 -14.61 -10.80 18.33
C ILE A 22 -13.33 -11.62 18.50
N SER A 23 -12.30 -11.05 19.14
CA SER A 23 -11.00 -11.73 19.36
C SER A 23 -11.11 -13.02 20.17
N LYS A 24 -12.11 -13.15 21.06
CA LYS A 24 -12.36 -14.37 21.85
C LYS A 24 -12.90 -15.55 21.02
N LYS A 25 -13.35 -15.32 19.78
CA LYS A 25 -13.97 -16.34 18.93
C LYS A 25 -13.13 -16.76 17.73
N LEU A 26 -12.08 -16.01 17.39
CA LEU A 26 -11.32 -16.21 16.16
C LEU A 26 -9.90 -16.70 16.48
N HIS A 27 -9.69 -18.00 16.27
CA HIS A 27 -8.41 -18.68 16.48
C HIS A 27 -7.77 -19.05 15.14
N PHE A 28 -6.46 -19.35 15.14
CA PHE A 28 -5.74 -19.76 13.94
C PHE A 28 -6.40 -20.96 13.24
N GLU A 29 -6.94 -21.88 14.03
CA GLU A 29 -7.64 -23.08 13.56
C GLU A 29 -8.88 -22.73 12.72
N SER A 30 -9.52 -21.58 12.98
CA SER A 30 -10.70 -21.11 12.26
C SER A 30 -10.37 -20.46 10.90
N LEU A 31 -9.09 -20.19 10.62
CA LEU A 31 -8.68 -19.60 9.35
C LEU A 31 -8.90 -20.56 8.19
N VAL A 32 -9.32 -20.01 7.05
CA VAL A 32 -9.64 -20.81 5.88
C VAL A 32 -8.36 -21.35 5.25
N SER A 33 -8.26 -22.68 5.18
CA SER A 33 -7.18 -23.41 4.51
C SER A 33 -7.49 -23.69 3.05
N HIS A 34 -8.78 -23.79 2.67
CA HIS A 34 -9.27 -24.19 1.34
C HIS A 34 -8.51 -25.41 0.77
N MET A 35 -8.33 -26.42 1.62
CA MET A 35 -7.73 -27.70 1.22
C MET A 35 -8.48 -28.33 0.04
N ASP A 36 -9.79 -28.08 -0.06
CA ASP A 36 -10.68 -28.51 -1.13
C ASP A 36 -10.37 -27.91 -2.51
N LYS A 37 -9.66 -26.78 -2.56
CA LYS A 37 -9.35 -26.06 -3.81
C LYS A 37 -7.90 -26.24 -4.28
N LEU A 38 -7.04 -26.88 -3.49
CA LEU A 38 -5.63 -27.06 -3.83
C LEU A 38 -5.48 -27.92 -5.09
N SER A 39 -4.63 -27.47 -6.02
CA SER A 39 -4.23 -28.30 -7.14
C SER A 39 -3.32 -29.46 -6.70
N ALA A 40 -3.23 -30.52 -7.50
CA ALA A 40 -2.33 -31.64 -7.22
C ALA A 40 -0.87 -31.18 -7.04
N GLY A 41 -0.41 -30.22 -7.85
CA GLY A 41 0.92 -29.64 -7.73
C GLY A 41 1.13 -28.90 -6.40
N GLU A 42 0.15 -28.13 -5.94
CA GLU A 42 0.22 -27.44 -4.66
C GLU A 42 0.22 -28.42 -3.47
N ILE A 43 -0.56 -29.50 -3.54
CA ILE A 43 -0.56 -30.53 -2.49
C ILE A 43 0.83 -31.16 -2.38
N VAL A 44 1.46 -31.51 -3.51
CA VAL A 44 2.82 -32.06 -3.53
C VAL A 44 3.82 -31.06 -2.95
N GLU A 45 3.77 -29.79 -3.38
CA GLU A 45 4.64 -28.72 -2.87
C GLU A 45 4.54 -28.58 -1.34
N LEU A 46 3.31 -28.56 -0.80
CA LEU A 46 3.07 -28.41 0.64
C LEU A 46 3.50 -29.65 1.42
N ARG A 47 3.30 -30.86 0.88
CA ARG A 47 3.78 -32.11 1.52
C ARG A 47 5.30 -32.14 1.62
N LEU A 48 6.01 -31.77 0.55
CA LEU A 48 7.47 -31.70 0.56
C LEU A 48 7.97 -30.69 1.60
N LYS A 49 7.31 -29.52 1.72
CA LYS A 49 7.63 -28.52 2.76
C LYS A 49 7.37 -29.05 4.17
N ALA A 50 6.26 -29.76 4.38
CA ALA A 50 5.94 -30.39 5.66
C ALA A 50 7.00 -31.42 6.05
N GLU A 51 7.35 -32.33 5.14
CA GLU A 51 8.38 -33.35 5.36
C GLU A 51 9.76 -32.72 5.66
N ALA A 52 10.14 -31.68 4.91
CA ALA A 52 11.40 -30.97 5.09
C ALA A 52 11.48 -30.17 6.41
N SER A 53 10.34 -29.84 7.03
CA SER A 53 10.31 -29.06 8.27
C SER A 53 10.89 -29.84 9.47
N GLY A 54 10.90 -31.18 9.41
CA GLY A 54 11.31 -32.03 10.52
C GLY A 54 10.36 -32.00 11.73
N ILE A 55 9.20 -31.34 11.62
CA ILE A 55 8.21 -31.25 12.69
C ILE A 55 7.51 -32.60 12.83
N THR A 56 7.55 -33.18 14.03
CA THR A 56 6.91 -34.48 14.34
C THR A 56 5.68 -34.36 15.22
N THR A 57 5.40 -33.16 15.75
CA THR A 57 4.25 -32.89 16.64
C THR A 57 2.90 -32.91 15.93
N HIS A 58 2.89 -32.80 14.60
CA HIS A 58 1.70 -32.80 13.75
C HIS A 58 1.92 -33.80 12.60
N SER A 59 0.85 -34.47 12.15
CA SER A 59 0.93 -35.30 10.94
C SER A 59 1.24 -34.45 9.71
N ILE A 60 1.75 -35.07 8.64
CA ILE A 60 2.02 -34.36 7.38
C ILE A 60 0.75 -33.69 6.85
N GLU A 61 -0.41 -34.36 6.95
CA GLU A 61 -1.70 -33.79 6.55
C GLU A 61 -2.07 -32.55 7.36
N GLN A 62 -1.86 -32.57 8.68
CA GLN A 62 -2.10 -31.39 9.54
C GLN A 62 -1.14 -30.25 9.18
N GLN A 63 0.13 -30.56 8.93
CA GLN A 63 1.12 -29.57 8.51
C GLN A 63 0.76 -28.95 7.16
N VAL A 64 0.29 -29.74 6.18
CA VAL A 64 -0.20 -29.23 4.90
C VAL A 64 -1.37 -28.27 5.10
N GLU A 65 -2.31 -28.59 5.98
CA GLU A 65 -3.43 -27.69 6.29
C GLU A 65 -2.93 -26.37 6.90
N ILE A 66 -2.03 -26.44 7.88
CA ILE A 66 -1.42 -25.27 8.54
C ILE A 66 -0.67 -24.40 7.53
N LEU A 67 0.16 -25.01 6.67
CA LEU A 67 0.90 -24.30 5.62
C LEU A 67 -0.06 -23.66 4.61
N SER A 68 -1.17 -24.32 4.29
CA SER A 68 -2.20 -23.74 3.43
C SER A 68 -2.86 -22.52 4.10
N LYS A 69 -3.17 -22.58 5.41
CA LYS A 69 -3.66 -21.41 6.16
C LYS A 69 -2.65 -20.25 6.09
N PHE A 70 -1.37 -20.50 6.33
CA PHE A 70 -0.33 -19.47 6.23
C PHE A 70 -0.25 -18.83 4.84
N ARG A 71 -0.32 -19.62 3.77
CA ARG A 71 -0.19 -19.14 2.37
C ARG A 71 -1.22 -18.05 2.01
N ARG A 72 -2.37 -18.00 2.69
CA ARG A 72 -3.47 -17.07 2.37
C ARG A 72 -3.85 -16.10 3.47
N ASN A 73 -3.43 -16.37 4.71
CA ASN A 73 -3.81 -15.53 5.86
C ASN A 73 -2.62 -14.74 6.43
N ASN A 74 -1.42 -14.91 5.86
CA ASN A 74 -0.26 -14.13 6.26
C ASN A 74 -0.24 -12.75 5.63
N PHE A 75 0.22 -11.80 6.42
CA PHE A 75 0.44 -10.43 6.06
C PHE A 75 1.93 -10.13 6.05
N THR A 76 2.36 -9.30 5.11
CA THR A 76 3.66 -8.64 5.17
C THR A 76 3.55 -7.48 6.16
N ILE A 77 4.51 -7.40 7.08
CA ILE A 77 4.60 -6.35 8.09
C ILE A 77 5.60 -5.32 7.59
N TYR A 78 5.15 -4.06 7.60
CA TYR A 78 5.95 -2.91 7.17
C TYR A 78 6.27 -2.01 8.35
N ASP A 79 7.45 -1.38 8.32
CA ASP A 79 7.77 -0.27 9.24
C ASP A 79 7.17 1.06 8.77
N PHE A 80 7.59 2.16 9.39
CA PHE A 80 7.08 3.50 9.13
C PHE A 80 7.53 4.10 7.79
N ASP A 81 8.66 3.63 7.27
CA ASP A 81 9.16 3.99 5.95
C ASP A 81 8.61 3.04 4.87
N LEU A 82 7.66 2.17 5.23
CA LEU A 82 7.06 1.15 4.39
C LEU A 82 8.06 0.08 3.89
N PHE A 83 9.14 -0.14 4.64
CA PHE A 83 10.04 -1.28 4.38
C PHE A 83 9.48 -2.56 4.98
N GLU A 84 9.61 -3.67 4.25
CA GLU A 84 9.24 -4.99 4.76
C GLU A 84 10.20 -5.40 5.88
N VAL A 85 9.65 -5.65 7.06
CA VAL A 85 10.40 -6.07 8.26
C VAL A 85 10.04 -7.47 8.75
N GLY A 86 9.02 -8.10 8.15
CA GLY A 86 8.67 -9.48 8.45
C GLY A 86 7.29 -9.89 7.95
N SER A 87 6.80 -11.01 8.48
CA SER A 87 5.47 -11.55 8.18
C SER A 87 4.77 -12.05 9.45
N GLY A 88 3.44 -11.97 9.47
CA GLY A 88 2.63 -12.45 10.59
C GLY A 88 1.20 -12.81 10.20
N THR A 89 0.56 -13.67 11.00
CA THR A 89 -0.83 -14.13 10.79
C THR A 89 -1.80 -13.44 11.73
N PHE A 90 -2.53 -12.43 11.25
CA PHE A 90 -3.45 -11.64 12.06
C PHE A 90 -4.87 -12.15 11.89
N CYS A 91 -5.34 -13.03 12.77
CA CYS A 91 -6.60 -13.74 12.58
C CYS A 91 -7.77 -12.79 12.29
N LEU A 92 -7.92 -11.72 13.09
CA LEU A 92 -8.96 -10.71 12.87
C LEU A 92 -8.77 -9.95 11.54
N GLY A 93 -7.52 -9.71 11.13
CA GLY A 93 -7.19 -9.02 9.88
C GLY A 93 -7.48 -9.90 8.67
N SER A 94 -7.35 -11.22 8.83
CA SER A 94 -7.70 -12.22 7.81
C SER A 94 -9.19 -12.27 7.50
N MET A 95 -10.04 -11.58 8.28
CA MET A 95 -11.47 -11.41 7.98
C MET A 95 -11.74 -10.28 6.98
N LEU A 96 -10.79 -9.36 6.79
CA LEU A 96 -10.96 -8.22 5.90
C LEU A 96 -10.80 -8.66 4.45
N ASN A 97 -11.82 -8.43 3.63
CA ASN A 97 -11.80 -8.83 2.23
C ASN A 97 -10.97 -7.90 1.34
N HIS A 98 -10.68 -8.39 0.14
CA HIS A 98 -9.90 -7.66 -0.85
C HIS A 98 -10.73 -6.71 -1.72
N SER A 99 -10.22 -5.50 -1.95
CA SER A 99 -10.55 -4.67 -3.11
C SER A 99 -9.28 -4.07 -3.71
N CYS A 100 -9.21 -3.94 -5.04
CA CYS A 100 -8.14 -3.16 -5.69
C CYS A 100 -8.37 -1.64 -5.59
N VAL A 101 -9.52 -1.23 -5.03
CA VAL A 101 -9.85 0.15 -4.62
C VAL A 101 -10.27 0.08 -3.15
N PRO A 102 -9.32 -0.16 -2.24
CA PRO A 102 -9.66 -0.40 -0.83
C PRO A 102 -10.19 0.87 -0.17
N ASN A 103 -11.01 0.72 0.87
CA ASN A 103 -11.44 1.82 1.73
C ASN A 103 -10.67 1.85 3.07
N ALA A 104 -9.79 0.87 3.32
CA ALA A 104 -8.86 0.86 4.44
C ALA A 104 -7.46 0.36 4.04
N VAL A 105 -6.46 0.74 4.83
CA VAL A 105 -5.07 0.28 4.71
C VAL A 105 -4.61 -0.32 6.03
N LEU A 106 -3.65 -1.24 5.96
CA LEU A 106 -3.00 -1.81 7.13
C LEU A 106 -1.71 -1.04 7.42
N ILE A 107 -1.55 -0.62 8.67
CA ILE A 107 -0.29 -0.09 9.21
C ILE A 107 0.08 -0.90 10.45
N TYR A 108 1.33 -0.84 10.87
CA TYR A 108 1.82 -1.64 11.98
C TYR A 108 2.50 -0.79 13.03
N GLN A 109 2.19 -1.06 14.29
CA GLN A 109 2.90 -0.51 15.43
C GLN A 109 3.49 -1.66 16.23
N LYS A 110 4.81 -1.86 16.13
CA LYS A 110 5.51 -3.00 16.74
C LYS A 110 4.91 -4.35 16.28
N ARG A 111 4.02 -4.95 17.08
CA ARG A 111 3.36 -6.24 16.82
C ARG A 111 1.84 -6.12 16.67
N GLU A 112 1.34 -4.89 16.57
CA GLU A 112 -0.08 -4.58 16.44
C GLU A 112 -0.38 -4.20 15.01
N MET A 113 -1.47 -4.73 14.47
CA MET A 113 -2.01 -4.33 13.18
C MET A 113 -3.07 -3.27 13.41
N ILE A 114 -2.96 -2.16 12.70
CA ILE A 114 -3.92 -1.07 12.75
C ILE A 114 -4.60 -1.00 11.37
N VAL A 115 -5.92 -0.97 11.38
CA VAL A 115 -6.76 -0.81 10.19
C VAL A 115 -7.18 0.65 10.13
N LEU A 116 -6.67 1.35 9.13
CA LEU A 116 -6.87 2.77 8.96
C LEU A 116 -7.82 3.05 7.81
N ALA A 117 -8.91 3.76 8.06
CA ALA A 117 -9.83 4.18 7.01
C ALA A 117 -9.15 5.18 6.06
N LEU A 118 -9.28 4.97 4.75
CA LEU A 118 -8.74 5.84 3.69
C LEU A 118 -9.76 6.89 3.22
N ARG A 119 -11.01 6.76 3.65
CA ARG A 119 -12.14 7.65 3.43
C ARG A 119 -13.22 7.34 4.45
N ASP A 120 -14.28 8.13 4.48
CA ASP A 120 -15.46 7.81 5.27
C ASP A 120 -16.05 6.47 4.81
N ILE A 121 -16.33 5.60 5.78
CA ILE A 121 -16.95 4.28 5.59
C ILE A 121 -18.33 4.34 6.25
N LYS A 122 -19.38 4.10 5.47
CA LYS A 122 -20.75 4.18 5.97
C LYS A 122 -21.07 3.00 6.89
N GLU A 123 -22.08 3.16 7.73
CA GLU A 123 -22.61 2.05 8.52
C GLU A 123 -23.00 0.89 7.59
N ASN A 124 -22.65 -0.33 7.98
CA ASN A 124 -22.86 -1.57 7.20
C ASN A 124 -22.10 -1.64 5.87
N GLU A 125 -21.24 -0.66 5.57
CA GLU A 125 -20.30 -0.76 4.46
C GLU A 125 -19.14 -1.69 4.85
N GLU A 126 -18.83 -2.64 3.97
CA GLU A 126 -17.74 -3.58 4.20
C GLU A 126 -16.37 -2.89 4.15
N ILE A 127 -15.48 -3.27 5.05
CA ILE A 127 -14.10 -2.78 5.10
C ILE A 127 -13.24 -3.66 4.19
N PHE A 128 -12.68 -3.05 3.16
CA PHE A 128 -11.79 -3.69 2.20
C PHE A 128 -10.36 -3.18 2.32
N ILE A 129 -9.43 -4.12 2.34
CA ILE A 129 -8.00 -3.87 2.21
C ILE A 129 -7.49 -4.34 0.84
N SER A 130 -6.27 -3.98 0.47
CA SER A 130 -5.62 -4.57 -0.71
C SER A 130 -4.68 -5.71 -0.29
N TYR A 131 -4.84 -6.90 -0.84
CA TYR A 131 -3.94 -8.05 -0.59
C TYR A 131 -2.65 -7.97 -1.43
N ILE A 132 -2.66 -7.10 -2.42
CA ILE A 132 -1.66 -6.93 -3.45
C ILE A 132 -1.45 -5.44 -3.69
N ASP A 133 -0.37 -5.06 -4.34
CA ASP A 133 -0.22 -3.67 -4.77
C ASP A 133 -1.20 -3.38 -5.94
N PRO A 134 -2.16 -2.45 -5.78
CA PRO A 134 -3.18 -2.15 -6.78
C PRO A 134 -2.62 -1.45 -8.04
N ILE A 135 -1.36 -1.00 -8.02
CA ILE A 135 -0.70 -0.38 -9.18
C ILE A 135 -0.42 -1.40 -10.30
N ASN A 136 -0.27 -2.68 -9.93
CA ASN A 136 -0.02 -3.77 -10.88
C ASN A 136 -1.10 -3.86 -11.97
N PRO A 137 -0.77 -4.25 -13.21
CA PRO A 137 -1.72 -4.47 -14.29
C PRO A 137 -2.81 -5.51 -13.95
N TYR A 138 -3.98 -5.44 -14.61
CA TYR A 138 -5.12 -6.33 -14.32
C TYR A 138 -4.72 -7.82 -14.34
N ASP A 139 -4.02 -8.27 -15.39
CA ASP A 139 -3.62 -9.67 -15.51
C ASP A 139 -2.64 -10.08 -14.39
N SER A 140 -1.72 -9.18 -14.00
CA SER A 140 -0.81 -9.40 -12.88
C SER A 140 -1.58 -9.48 -11.56
N ARG A 141 -2.56 -8.59 -11.33
CA ARG A 141 -3.42 -8.62 -10.15
C ARG A 141 -4.22 -9.92 -10.07
N CYS A 142 -4.82 -10.37 -11.18
CA CYS A 142 -5.53 -11.64 -11.23
C CYS A 142 -4.60 -12.80 -10.82
N LYS A 143 -3.42 -12.89 -11.43
CA LYS A 143 -2.42 -13.92 -11.08
C LYS A 143 -1.99 -13.88 -9.62
N MET A 144 -1.75 -12.68 -9.07
CA MET A 144 -1.37 -12.52 -7.66
C MET A 144 -2.51 -12.91 -6.70
N LEU A 145 -3.77 -12.75 -7.13
CA LEU A 145 -4.96 -13.10 -6.37
C LEU A 145 -5.37 -14.58 -6.51
N ASP A 146 -4.87 -15.30 -7.52
CA ASP A 146 -5.22 -16.70 -7.77
C ASP A 146 -5.01 -17.61 -6.54
N LYS A 147 -3.97 -17.33 -5.74
CA LYS A 147 -3.70 -18.07 -4.49
C LYS A 147 -4.80 -17.97 -3.43
N TYR A 148 -5.73 -17.01 -3.57
CA TYR A 148 -6.88 -16.83 -2.67
C TYR A 148 -8.17 -17.45 -3.24
N TYR A 149 -8.15 -17.98 -4.47
CA TYR A 149 -9.25 -18.74 -5.09
C TYR A 149 -10.59 -17.99 -5.11
N PHE A 150 -10.51 -16.69 -5.36
CA PHE A 150 -11.63 -15.82 -5.69
C PHE A 150 -11.26 -14.94 -6.89
N LYS A 151 -12.27 -14.39 -7.55
CA LYS A 151 -12.10 -13.38 -8.59
C LYS A 151 -12.52 -12.02 -8.04
N CYS A 152 -11.62 -11.04 -8.08
CA CYS A 152 -11.95 -9.68 -7.66
C CYS A 152 -12.91 -9.03 -8.67
N THR A 153 -14.02 -8.47 -8.16
CA THR A 153 -15.07 -7.80 -8.93
C THR A 153 -15.25 -6.34 -8.52
N CYS A 154 -14.22 -5.71 -7.94
CA CYS A 154 -14.25 -4.28 -7.63
C CYS A 154 -14.31 -3.42 -8.91
N ASP A 155 -14.64 -2.14 -8.78
CA ASP A 155 -14.77 -1.20 -9.90
C ASP A 155 -13.53 -1.17 -10.80
N LYS A 156 -12.32 -1.18 -10.21
CA LYS A 156 -11.05 -1.21 -10.96
C LYS A 156 -10.90 -2.48 -11.82
N CYS A 157 -11.44 -3.61 -11.37
CA CYS A 157 -11.43 -4.86 -12.13
C CYS A 157 -12.58 -4.94 -13.15
N ASN A 158 -13.77 -4.43 -12.81
CA ASN A 158 -14.95 -4.46 -13.69
C ASN A 158 -14.83 -3.52 -14.87
N LEU A 159 -14.33 -2.31 -14.63
CA LEU A 159 -14.07 -1.35 -15.69
C LEU A 159 -12.93 -1.80 -16.61
N LYS A 160 -12.24 -2.91 -16.27
CA LYS A 160 -11.02 -3.42 -16.96
C LYS A 160 -10.06 -2.27 -17.29
N LEU A 161 -9.97 -1.27 -16.41
CA LEU A 161 -9.29 0.00 -16.69
C LEU A 161 -7.83 -0.26 -16.97
N TYR A 162 -7.50 -0.40 -18.25
CA TYR A 162 -6.18 -0.24 -18.85
C TYR A 162 -6.37 0.13 -20.32
N PRO A 163 -6.01 1.34 -20.75
CA PRO A 163 -5.54 1.52 -22.11
C PRO A 163 -4.31 0.61 -22.28
N LYS A 164 -4.26 -0.17 -23.37
CA LYS A 164 -3.00 -0.80 -23.79
C LYS A 164 -2.04 0.33 -24.14
N PHE A 165 -0.99 0.51 -23.33
CA PHE A 165 0.10 1.39 -23.65
C PHE A 165 1.25 0.56 -24.21
N ASN A 166 1.77 0.94 -25.37
CA ASN A 166 3.01 0.37 -25.87
C ASN A 166 4.15 0.96 -25.03
N SER A 167 4.86 0.10 -24.31
CA SER A 167 6.07 0.47 -23.58
C SER A 167 7.04 1.20 -24.52
N PRO A 168 7.52 2.41 -24.17
CA PRO A 168 8.59 3.08 -24.90
C PRO A 168 9.83 2.16 -24.98
N SER A 169 10.54 2.22 -26.10
CA SER A 169 11.70 1.36 -26.33
C SER A 169 12.98 2.09 -25.90
N GLY A 170 13.14 2.33 -24.60
CA GLY A 170 14.38 2.88 -24.03
C GLY A 170 14.21 3.96 -22.96
N LEU A 171 15.26 4.18 -22.17
CA LEU A 171 15.30 5.08 -21.01
C LEU A 171 15.05 6.56 -21.37
N GLU A 172 15.66 7.05 -22.46
CA GLU A 172 15.45 8.41 -22.98
C GLU A 172 13.99 8.64 -23.41
N ASP A 173 13.34 7.58 -23.88
CA ASP A 173 11.97 7.52 -24.35
C ASP A 173 10.98 7.66 -23.17
N HIS A 174 11.31 7.06 -22.01
CA HIS A 174 10.56 7.22 -20.76
C HIS A 174 10.68 8.62 -20.16
N VAL A 175 11.88 9.20 -20.15
CA VAL A 175 12.12 10.56 -19.62
C VAL A 175 11.40 11.60 -20.49
N THR A 176 11.50 11.48 -21.81
CA THR A 176 10.80 12.36 -22.76
C THR A 176 9.28 12.29 -22.56
N LYS A 177 8.73 11.08 -22.40
CA LYS A 177 7.28 10.89 -22.17
C LYS A 177 6.82 11.37 -20.79
N GLY A 178 7.65 11.21 -19.76
CA GLY A 178 7.45 11.81 -18.45
C GLY A 178 7.42 13.34 -18.52
N MET A 179 8.31 13.94 -19.31
CA MET A 179 8.34 15.38 -19.57
C MET A 179 7.15 15.87 -20.41
N GLU A 180 6.67 15.10 -21.39
CA GLU A 180 5.44 15.36 -22.13
C GLU A 180 4.20 15.29 -21.22
N ILE A 181 4.17 14.32 -20.30
CA ILE A 181 3.11 14.19 -19.29
C ILE A 181 3.11 15.42 -18.39
N LEU A 182 4.28 15.87 -17.94
CA LEU A 182 4.45 17.09 -17.14
C LEU A 182 4.05 18.37 -17.90
N ASP A 183 4.38 18.50 -19.19
CA ASP A 183 3.97 19.66 -20.00
C ASP A 183 2.45 19.70 -20.24
N ARG A 184 1.81 18.53 -20.33
CA ARG A 184 0.35 18.43 -20.36
C ARG A 184 -0.25 18.74 -18.99
N TYR A 185 0.36 18.29 -17.89
CA TYR A 185 -0.13 18.57 -16.53
C TYR A 185 -0.08 20.06 -16.18
N LYS A 186 0.87 20.82 -16.73
CA LYS A 186 0.88 22.30 -16.65
C LYS A 186 -0.36 22.97 -17.27
N LYS A 187 -1.11 22.27 -18.12
CA LYS A 187 -2.25 22.79 -18.90
C LYS A 187 -3.61 22.21 -18.46
N VAL A 188 -3.66 21.32 -17.47
CA VAL A 188 -4.92 20.66 -17.04
C VAL A 188 -5.59 21.44 -15.90
N SER A 189 -6.78 21.99 -16.21
CA SER A 189 -7.76 22.49 -15.25
C SER A 189 -8.45 21.34 -14.49
N ASN A 190 -9.12 21.64 -13.37
CA ASN A 190 -9.87 20.79 -12.42
C ASN A 190 -10.92 19.77 -12.99
N ASN A 191 -10.68 19.13 -14.14
CA ASN A 191 -11.63 18.21 -14.78
C ASN A 191 -11.08 16.77 -14.83
N LEU A 192 -11.78 15.87 -14.14
CA LEU A 192 -11.47 14.45 -13.92
C LEU A 192 -11.34 13.65 -15.23
N GLU A 193 -12.03 14.04 -16.30
CA GLU A 193 -11.91 13.40 -17.63
C GLU A 193 -10.53 13.59 -18.27
N THR A 194 -9.85 14.70 -17.99
CA THR A 194 -8.50 14.98 -18.49
C THR A 194 -7.45 14.12 -17.76
N CYS A 195 -7.70 13.80 -16.49
CA CYS A 195 -6.85 12.91 -15.68
C CYS A 195 -6.96 11.45 -16.16
N LEU A 196 -8.11 11.02 -16.71
CA LEU A 196 -8.31 9.69 -17.26
C LEU A 196 -7.34 9.34 -18.41
N GLY A 197 -6.85 10.36 -19.15
CA GLY A 197 -5.82 10.19 -20.19
C GLY A 197 -4.41 9.87 -19.67
N PHE A 198 -4.17 10.00 -18.35
CA PHE A 198 -2.90 9.71 -17.69
C PHE A 198 -2.90 8.38 -16.91
N TYR A 199 -4.01 7.63 -16.94
CA TYR A 199 -4.10 6.27 -16.38
C TYR A 199 -3.40 5.25 -17.28
N ALA A 200 -2.08 5.38 -17.41
CA ALA A 200 -1.17 4.42 -18.00
C ALA A 200 0.22 4.87 -17.53
N ASP A 201 0.89 4.18 -16.62
CA ASP A 201 1.74 3.07 -17.06
C ASP A 201 2.46 2.51 -15.80
N PHE A 202 2.21 1.24 -15.47
CA PHE A 202 2.91 0.55 -14.38
C PHE A 202 4.42 0.50 -14.64
N GLU A 203 4.84 0.36 -15.90
CA GLU A 203 6.25 0.34 -16.28
C GLU A 203 6.87 1.74 -16.17
N LEU A 204 6.09 2.80 -16.40
CA LEU A 204 6.52 4.17 -16.12
C LEU A 204 6.74 4.37 -14.62
N TYR A 205 5.77 3.98 -13.78
CA TYR A 205 5.94 4.07 -12.32
C TYR A 205 7.19 3.30 -11.85
N ARG A 206 7.36 2.06 -12.34
CA ARG A 206 8.49 1.21 -11.98
C ARG A 206 9.83 1.82 -12.43
N SER A 207 9.91 2.24 -13.69
CA SER A 207 11.10 2.88 -14.25
C SER A 207 11.44 4.17 -13.51
N VAL A 208 10.46 5.07 -13.33
CA VAL A 208 10.64 6.32 -12.60
C VAL A 208 11.10 6.06 -11.17
N SER A 209 10.52 5.08 -10.48
CA SER A 209 10.90 4.74 -9.11
C SER A 209 12.33 4.22 -9.01
N SER A 210 12.76 3.37 -9.94
CA SER A 210 14.12 2.82 -9.97
C SER A 210 15.16 3.91 -10.25
N ILE A 211 14.92 4.76 -11.26
CA ILE A 211 15.86 5.83 -11.64
C ILE A 211 15.94 6.87 -10.53
N LEU A 212 14.80 7.25 -9.94
CA LEU A 212 14.77 8.21 -8.85
C LEU A 212 15.59 7.72 -7.65
N LEU A 213 15.50 6.42 -7.31
CA LEU A 213 16.29 5.85 -6.23
C LEU A 213 17.80 5.94 -6.52
N GLU A 214 18.22 5.54 -7.72
CA GLU A 214 19.63 5.59 -8.15
C GLU A 214 20.18 7.02 -8.10
N GLU A 215 19.43 8.01 -8.61
CA GLU A 215 19.83 9.41 -8.60
C GLU A 215 19.83 10.06 -7.20
N LEU A 216 18.95 9.59 -6.30
CA LEU A 216 18.96 10.02 -4.90
C LEU A 216 20.17 9.45 -4.14
N GLU A 217 20.55 8.20 -4.42
CA GLU A 217 21.73 7.55 -3.82
C GLU A 217 23.04 8.17 -4.31
N SER A 218 23.12 8.52 -5.60
CA SER A 218 24.31 9.17 -6.17
C SER A 218 24.42 10.65 -5.77
N ALA A 219 23.31 11.29 -5.39
CA ALA A 219 23.20 12.73 -5.10
C ALA A 219 23.71 13.63 -6.24
N THR A 220 23.64 13.15 -7.49
CA THR A 220 24.26 13.82 -8.64
C THR A 220 23.35 14.79 -9.38
N ASN A 221 22.04 14.54 -9.47
CA ASN A 221 21.14 15.31 -10.34
C ASN A 221 19.78 15.63 -9.71
N PHE A 222 19.77 16.59 -8.77
CA PHE A 222 18.54 17.01 -8.09
C PHE A 222 17.46 17.59 -9.03
N GLY A 223 17.85 18.16 -10.18
CA GLY A 223 16.90 18.63 -11.20
C GLY A 223 16.13 17.49 -11.85
N LEU A 224 16.81 16.37 -12.15
CA LEU A 224 16.18 15.14 -12.62
C LEU A 224 15.31 14.51 -11.53
N CYS A 225 15.80 14.42 -10.29
CA CYS A 225 15.03 13.92 -9.14
C CYS A 225 13.70 14.69 -8.97
N LEU A 226 13.73 16.01 -9.15
CA LEU A 226 12.54 16.85 -9.07
C LEU A 226 11.48 16.51 -10.13
N GLY A 227 11.90 16.26 -11.38
CA GLY A 227 10.98 15.85 -12.44
C GLY A 227 10.37 14.48 -12.16
N LEU A 228 11.23 13.52 -11.77
CA LEU A 228 10.82 12.14 -11.50
C LEU A 228 9.86 12.02 -10.31
N ILE A 229 10.09 12.75 -9.22
CA ILE A 229 9.22 12.66 -8.04
C ILE A 229 7.82 13.22 -8.30
N VAL A 230 7.70 14.27 -9.13
CA VAL A 230 6.38 14.79 -9.54
C VAL A 230 5.60 13.72 -10.32
N VAL A 231 6.25 13.04 -11.26
CA VAL A 231 5.62 11.96 -12.04
C VAL A 231 5.23 10.79 -11.13
N LYS A 232 6.10 10.41 -10.20
CA LYS A 232 5.84 9.32 -9.25
C LYS A 232 4.61 9.61 -8.39
N VAL A 233 4.56 10.76 -7.71
CA VAL A 233 3.44 11.13 -6.84
C VAL A 233 2.14 11.29 -7.62
N ALA A 234 2.17 11.89 -8.82
CA ALA A 234 0.99 12.00 -9.67
C ALA A 234 0.43 10.62 -10.05
N THR A 235 1.31 9.67 -10.38
CA THR A 235 0.92 8.29 -10.69
C THR A 235 0.30 7.60 -9.47
N LEU A 236 0.83 7.84 -8.27
CA LEU A 236 0.28 7.28 -7.04
C LEU A 236 -1.11 7.82 -6.72
N ILE A 237 -1.33 9.13 -6.83
CA ILE A 237 -2.64 9.78 -6.59
C ILE A 237 -3.73 9.21 -7.52
N ILE A 238 -3.35 8.85 -8.74
CA ILE A 238 -4.24 8.23 -9.73
C ILE A 238 -4.59 6.79 -9.34
N GLN A 239 -3.62 6.05 -8.80
CA GLN A 239 -3.71 4.60 -8.62
C GLN A 239 -4.19 4.16 -7.24
N TYR A 240 -4.01 5.01 -6.24
CA TYR A 240 -4.31 4.75 -4.84
C TYR A 240 -5.38 5.72 -4.31
N PRO A 241 -6.15 5.33 -3.28
CA PRO A 241 -7.06 6.25 -2.60
C PRO A 241 -6.32 7.48 -2.06
N LYS A 242 -7.00 8.64 -2.03
CA LYS A 242 -6.39 9.96 -1.74
C LYS A 242 -5.54 9.99 -0.46
N SER A 243 -5.95 9.29 0.59
CA SER A 243 -5.27 9.30 1.90
C SER A 243 -4.28 8.14 2.07
N HIS A 244 -3.84 7.50 0.98
CA HIS A 244 -2.96 6.33 1.08
C HIS A 244 -1.57 6.72 1.61
N PRO A 245 -1.00 5.99 2.59
CA PRO A 245 0.29 6.32 3.21
C PRO A 245 1.45 6.48 2.23
N LEU A 246 1.47 5.66 1.17
CA LEU A 246 2.50 5.74 0.12
C LEU A 246 2.49 7.09 -0.63
N ILE A 247 1.30 7.68 -0.85
CA ILE A 247 1.21 9.03 -1.44
C ILE A 247 1.86 10.05 -0.50
N GLY A 248 1.57 9.93 0.80
CA GLY A 248 2.13 10.80 1.83
C GLY A 248 3.65 10.72 1.90
N LEU A 249 4.19 9.51 2.02
CA LEU A 249 5.63 9.27 2.12
C LEU A 249 6.39 9.83 0.92
N GLU A 250 5.93 9.52 -0.29
CA GLU A 250 6.57 10.00 -1.52
C GLU A 250 6.41 11.51 -1.70
N SER A 251 5.32 12.09 -1.21
CA SER A 251 5.17 13.55 -1.18
C SER A 251 6.17 14.21 -0.24
N LEU A 252 6.46 13.61 0.93
CA LEU A 252 7.50 14.11 1.84
C LEU A 252 8.91 14.00 1.21
N VAL A 253 9.19 12.95 0.44
CA VAL A 253 10.41 12.84 -0.38
C VAL A 253 10.46 13.98 -1.41
N GLY A 254 9.34 14.23 -2.10
CA GLY A 254 9.22 15.35 -3.05
C GLY A 254 9.46 16.71 -2.42
N ALA A 255 8.96 16.93 -1.20
CA ALA A 255 9.25 18.14 -0.44
C ALA A 255 10.77 18.28 -0.18
N LYS A 256 11.43 17.24 0.33
CA LYS A 256 12.89 17.26 0.56
C LYS A 256 13.68 17.60 -0.70
N ILE A 257 13.34 16.97 -1.83
CA ILE A 257 13.96 17.26 -3.14
C ILE A 257 13.74 18.73 -3.53
N CYS A 258 12.51 19.25 -3.39
CA CYS A 258 12.21 20.65 -3.68
C CYS A 258 13.03 21.62 -2.82
N TRP A 259 13.24 21.32 -1.54
CA TRP A 259 14.07 22.13 -0.64
C TRP A 259 15.52 22.18 -1.12
N ASN A 260 16.09 21.04 -1.50
CA ASN A 260 17.45 20.96 -2.05
C ASN A 260 17.58 21.71 -3.38
N CYS A 261 16.52 21.71 -4.21
CA CYS A 261 16.45 22.45 -5.48
C CYS A 261 16.05 23.92 -5.34
N GLN A 262 15.83 24.43 -4.12
CA GLN A 262 15.30 25.77 -3.85
C GLN A 262 13.93 26.05 -4.52
N GLN A 263 13.15 25.00 -4.81
CA GLN A 263 11.79 25.06 -5.36
C GLN A 263 10.72 25.13 -4.27
N TYR A 264 10.84 26.10 -3.37
CA TYR A 264 10.04 26.16 -2.14
C TYR A 264 8.52 26.18 -2.35
N PRO A 265 7.94 26.90 -3.34
CA PRO A 265 6.49 26.87 -3.56
C PRO A 265 5.96 25.48 -3.92
N LEU A 266 6.72 24.71 -4.71
CA LEU A 266 6.37 23.34 -5.04
C LEU A 266 6.59 22.40 -3.84
N GLY A 267 7.67 22.62 -3.09
CA GLY A 267 7.93 21.90 -1.84
C GLY A 267 6.80 22.04 -0.83
N ARG A 268 6.20 23.23 -0.69
CA ARG A 268 5.03 23.45 0.18
C ARG A 268 3.81 22.64 -0.25
N LYS A 269 3.53 22.56 -1.56
CA LYS A 269 2.44 21.71 -2.08
C LYS A 269 2.67 20.23 -1.76
N PHE A 270 3.89 19.75 -1.91
CA PHE A 270 4.25 18.39 -1.52
C PHE A 270 4.11 18.14 -0.02
N LEU A 271 4.47 19.11 0.83
CA LEU A 271 4.21 19.00 2.27
C LEU A 271 2.72 19.00 2.60
N GLU A 272 1.89 19.80 1.91
CA GLU A 272 0.44 19.79 2.10
C GLU A 272 -0.15 18.41 1.77
N ILE A 273 0.19 17.84 0.60
CA ILE A 273 -0.23 16.48 0.22
C ILE A 273 0.30 15.45 1.22
N GLY A 274 1.59 15.57 1.57
CA GLY A 274 2.24 14.75 2.59
C GLY A 274 1.43 14.75 3.88
N ASN A 275 1.19 15.91 4.46
CA ASN A 275 0.47 16.07 5.72
C ASN A 275 -1.00 15.61 5.64
N ASP A 276 -1.69 15.81 4.52
CA ASP A 276 -3.06 15.33 4.34
C ASP A 276 -3.13 13.80 4.38
N CYS A 277 -2.17 13.09 3.77
CA CYS A 277 -2.11 11.63 3.83
C CYS A 277 -1.48 11.11 5.14
N HIS A 278 -0.57 11.90 5.74
CA HIS A 278 0.32 11.47 6.83
C HIS A 278 -0.19 11.90 8.21
N SER A 279 -1.13 12.85 8.32
CA SER A 279 -1.89 13.13 9.55
C SER A 279 -2.67 11.90 10.03
N VAL A 280 -3.12 11.06 9.09
CA VAL A 280 -3.74 9.76 9.36
C VAL A 280 -2.73 8.75 9.98
N TYR A 281 -1.42 8.97 9.80
CA TYR A 281 -0.33 8.07 10.21
C TYR A 281 0.39 8.54 11.49
N ILE A 282 0.66 9.85 11.62
CA ILE A 282 1.46 10.45 12.69
C ILE A 282 0.74 10.47 14.04
N ASP A 283 -0.56 10.79 14.07
CA ASP A 283 -1.25 10.97 15.36
C ASP A 283 -1.32 9.64 16.16
N TYR A 284 -1.03 8.50 15.52
CA TYR A 284 -0.90 7.19 16.17
C TYR A 284 0.51 6.83 16.66
N HIS A 285 1.55 7.38 16.06
CA HIS A 285 2.95 7.14 16.48
C HIS A 285 3.49 8.22 17.38
N VAL A 286 2.85 9.38 17.35
CA VAL A 286 3.36 10.54 18.05
C VAL A 286 2.47 10.91 19.23
N ASN A 287 2.61 10.13 20.29
CA ASN A 287 2.39 10.66 21.64
C ASN A 287 3.67 10.79 22.46
N ASP A 288 4.78 10.14 22.08
CA ASP A 288 6.01 10.20 22.89
C ASP A 288 7.15 11.04 22.28
N GLU A 289 7.29 11.13 20.94
CA GLU A 289 8.43 11.82 20.31
C GLU A 289 8.16 13.27 19.86
N LEU A 290 7.01 13.64 19.26
CA LEU A 290 6.70 15.07 19.05
C LEU A 290 6.35 15.78 20.35
N VAL A 291 5.93 15.08 21.43
CA VAL A 291 5.85 15.73 22.75
C VAL A 291 7.26 16.13 23.21
N LYS A 292 8.27 15.28 22.97
CA LYS A 292 9.68 15.62 23.26
C LYS A 292 10.23 16.70 22.32
N LEU A 293 9.97 16.62 21.00
CA LEU A 293 10.40 17.64 20.03
C LEU A 293 9.67 18.98 20.22
N ASN A 294 8.36 19.01 20.47
CA ASN A 294 7.63 20.24 20.77
C ASN A 294 8.06 20.87 22.10
N ASN A 295 8.51 20.08 23.08
CA ASN A 295 9.12 20.63 24.28
C ASN A 295 10.54 21.17 24.00
N LEU A 296 11.30 20.53 23.09
CA LEU A 296 12.61 21.01 22.66
C LEU A 296 12.55 22.35 21.89
N TYR A 297 11.49 22.59 21.12
CA TYR A 297 11.27 23.83 20.37
C TYR A 297 10.51 24.92 21.14
N LYS A 298 10.00 24.63 22.33
CA LYS A 298 9.41 25.65 23.22
C LYS A 298 10.46 26.42 24.03
N ASP A 299 11.67 25.88 24.13
CA ASP A 299 12.80 26.47 24.86
C ASP A 299 13.83 27.14 23.92
N LEU A 300 13.49 27.33 22.64
CA LEU A 300 14.22 28.13 21.63
C LEU A 300 13.39 29.35 21.24
#